data_AF-A0A0C9ZHB6-F1
#
_entry.id   AF-A0A0C9ZHB6-F1
#
_cell.length_a   1.000
_cell.length_b   1.000
_cell.length_c   1.000
_cell.angle_alpha   90.00
_cell.angle_beta   90.00
_cell.angle_gamma   90.00
#
_symmetry.space_group_name_H-M   'P 1'
#
loop_
_entity.id
_entity.type
_entity.pdbx_description
1 polymer ?
#
loop_
_entity_poly.entity_id
_entity_poly.type
_entity_poly.pdbx_seq_one_letter_code
_entity_poly.pdbx_strand_id
1 'polypeptide(L)'
;MSPRSSSVGYLSRKALPIKRNDAEPLTREDVQYDLLHHIFCDPQAVFTGQTPGSSGKVNFCDLYVNALYHSSKCSKVLKDKMIETPAFAVELAKISLLTNVGRINTTMAFFPEMKTALRTYHPVPSLQKTDGNAQDAPRIKNCLKAALLPSELKSMPPSTPEEILQRARARQLPPTSVVNLVFVLANHAAPLAATHFDPPLNFLDLFLPMKISSVDRAKAFLWLMFHYLEGPDQPNPYDDDYSRQNPGKVPRLGRLSDAETAEENVDTAGEIEWGKTMSARRNHFLQRLVTSQENEKKARSGQTTPSIQRADSSSSRTRLARPPGDGAREKPYIHYMPPQRSAPLPNPLAMVIRPFTLSTAAEPQAGGSNAHSLQRSMLDHAWHVITKTNPLADSDEDPMDEYVRADYSEWPPIPYVTSNPYTVVVARRVDVIGRLRGKPPTPPPEPVPADVSGASYSANSAPDSREHRWRTVESWK
;
A
#
# COMPACT_ATOMS: atom_id res chain seq x y z
N MET A 1 -26.08 26.74 28.85
CA MET A 1 -25.94 25.31 28.48
C MET A 1 -25.10 25.26 27.21
N SER A 2 -23.97 24.57 27.20
CA SER A 2 -23.08 24.52 26.02
C SER A 2 -23.59 23.51 24.99
N PRO A 3 -23.56 23.82 23.67
CA PRO A 3 -23.97 22.87 22.63
C PRO A 3 -22.95 21.72 22.51
N ARG A 4 -23.44 20.50 22.27
CA ARG A 4 -22.61 19.31 22.03
C ARG A 4 -22.09 19.33 20.58
N SER A 5 -20.94 19.96 20.34
CA SER A 5 -20.33 20.13 19.01
C SER A 5 -19.65 18.88 18.42
N SER A 6 -19.76 17.71 19.07
CA SER A 6 -18.93 16.52 18.80
C SER A 6 -19.52 15.47 17.86
N SER A 7 -20.57 15.79 17.09
CA SER A 7 -21.28 14.82 16.22
C SER A 7 -20.88 14.86 14.73
N VAL A 8 -20.58 16.05 14.18
CA VAL A 8 -20.30 16.24 12.75
C VAL A 8 -18.96 15.58 12.38
N GLY A 9 -18.94 14.78 11.30
CA GLY A 9 -17.75 14.09 10.80
C GLY A 9 -17.28 12.85 11.59
N TYR A 10 -17.61 12.69 12.88
CA TYR A 10 -17.22 11.49 13.65
C TYR A 10 -17.92 10.23 13.12
N LEU A 11 -19.23 10.33 12.85
CA LEU A 11 -20.01 9.23 12.26
C LEU A 11 -19.49 8.88 10.87
N SER A 12 -19.23 9.90 10.04
CA SER A 12 -18.65 9.76 8.70
C SER A 12 -17.33 8.98 8.74
N ARG A 13 -16.37 9.39 9.57
CA ARG A 13 -15.06 8.71 9.67
C ARG A 13 -15.16 7.28 10.20
N LYS A 14 -16.17 6.97 11.04
CA LYS A 14 -16.42 5.60 11.54
C LYS A 14 -17.08 4.68 10.49
N ALA A 15 -17.91 5.26 9.62
CA ALA A 15 -18.62 4.58 8.53
C ALA A 15 -17.81 4.52 7.21
N LEU A 16 -16.79 5.35 7.06
CA LEU A 16 -16.02 5.49 5.81
C LEU A 16 -15.37 4.18 5.34
N PRO A 17 -14.67 3.38 6.17
CA PRO A 17 -13.98 2.20 5.65
C PRO A 17 -14.98 1.08 5.37
N ILE A 18 -14.98 0.56 4.13
CA ILE A 18 -15.80 -0.58 3.70
C ILE A 18 -15.46 -1.82 4.55
N LYS A 19 -16.49 -2.60 4.91
CA LYS A 19 -16.39 -3.81 5.74
C LYS A 19 -17.21 -4.92 5.11
N ARG A 20 -16.51 -5.94 4.61
CA ARG A 20 -17.02 -7.14 3.95
C ARG A 20 -16.19 -8.34 4.45
N ASN A 21 -16.70 -9.57 4.33
CA ASN A 21 -15.95 -10.79 4.69
C ASN A 21 -14.92 -11.15 3.59
N ASP A 22 -13.94 -12.02 3.90
CA ASP A 22 -12.98 -12.48 2.88
C ASP A 22 -13.72 -13.15 1.71
N ALA A 23 -13.23 -12.93 0.49
CA ALA A 23 -13.82 -13.34 -0.77
C ALA A 23 -15.15 -12.64 -1.16
N GLU A 24 -15.79 -11.83 -0.32
CA GLU A 24 -16.97 -11.05 -0.73
C GLU A 24 -16.56 -9.95 -1.73
N PRO A 25 -17.28 -9.81 -2.87
CA PRO A 25 -17.04 -8.73 -3.82
C PRO A 25 -17.44 -7.37 -3.23
N LEU A 26 -16.74 -6.32 -3.65
CA LEU A 26 -17.20 -4.94 -3.43
C LEU A 26 -18.12 -4.55 -4.58
N THR A 27 -19.39 -4.25 -4.27
CA THR A 27 -20.39 -3.80 -5.24
C THR A 27 -20.09 -2.40 -5.74
N ARG A 28 -20.73 -1.99 -6.85
CA ARG A 28 -20.80 -0.57 -7.23
C ARG A 28 -21.29 0.33 -6.09
N GLU A 29 -22.23 -0.15 -5.26
CA GLU A 29 -22.69 0.58 -4.07
C GLU A 29 -21.58 0.74 -3.01
N ASP A 30 -20.83 -0.32 -2.68
CA ASP A 30 -19.73 -0.23 -1.69
C ASP A 30 -18.72 0.86 -2.09
N VAL A 31 -18.34 0.87 -3.38
CA VAL A 31 -17.31 1.75 -3.93
C VAL A 31 -17.82 3.12 -4.38
N GLN A 32 -19.14 3.32 -4.44
CA GLN A 32 -19.80 4.49 -5.06
C GLN A 32 -19.30 4.71 -6.50
N TYR A 33 -19.51 3.71 -7.36
CA TYR A 33 -19.01 3.68 -8.73
C TYR A 33 -19.46 4.87 -9.59
N ASP A 34 -20.71 5.32 -9.48
CA ASP A 34 -21.24 6.35 -10.37
C ASP A 34 -20.65 7.72 -10.04
N LEU A 35 -20.45 8.03 -8.75
CA LEU A 35 -19.65 9.17 -8.29
C LEU A 35 -18.24 9.12 -8.90
N LEU A 36 -17.58 7.97 -8.83
CA LEU A 36 -16.25 7.77 -9.42
C LEU A 36 -16.27 7.84 -10.95
N HIS A 37 -17.38 7.47 -11.60
CA HIS A 37 -17.57 7.64 -13.03
C HIS A 37 -17.63 9.13 -13.37
N HIS A 38 -18.50 9.91 -12.74
CA HIS A 38 -18.62 11.35 -13.01
C HIS A 38 -17.34 12.14 -12.67
N ILE A 39 -16.62 11.81 -11.59
CA ILE A 39 -15.33 12.45 -11.26
C ILE A 39 -14.26 12.23 -12.33
N PHE A 40 -14.17 11.01 -12.90
CA PHE A 40 -13.11 10.63 -13.85
C PHE A 40 -13.51 10.73 -15.33
N CYS A 41 -14.78 10.95 -15.63
CA CYS A 41 -15.28 11.18 -17.00
C CYS A 41 -15.62 12.66 -17.25
N ASP A 42 -15.42 13.56 -16.28
CA ASP A 42 -15.52 15.00 -16.48
C ASP A 42 -14.49 15.49 -17.53
N PRO A 43 -14.92 16.18 -18.60
CA PRO A 43 -14.04 16.56 -19.69
C PRO A 43 -13.34 17.91 -19.48
N GLN A 44 -13.59 18.63 -18.38
CA GLN A 44 -13.15 20.02 -18.24
C GLN A 44 -11.63 20.11 -18.02
N ALA A 45 -10.91 20.57 -19.04
CA ALA A 45 -9.46 20.80 -18.96
C ALA A 45 -9.17 22.14 -18.23
N VAL A 46 -9.23 22.12 -16.89
CA VAL A 46 -9.20 23.34 -16.05
C VAL A 46 -8.09 23.35 -14.99
N PHE A 47 -7.49 22.20 -14.69
CA PHE A 47 -6.44 22.06 -13.67
C PHE A 47 -5.04 22.32 -14.24
N THR A 48 -4.19 23.00 -13.49
CA THR A 48 -2.79 23.23 -13.86
C THR A 48 -2.00 21.92 -13.78
N GLY A 49 -1.32 21.57 -14.87
CA GLY A 49 -0.56 20.33 -14.98
C GLY A 49 0.53 20.19 -13.92
N GLN A 50 0.57 19.05 -13.23
CA GLN A 50 1.42 18.82 -12.05
C GLN A 50 2.73 18.08 -12.36
N THR A 51 2.99 17.76 -13.64
CA THR A 51 4.17 16.98 -14.07
C THR A 51 5.28 17.87 -14.64
N PRO A 52 6.56 17.48 -14.53
CA PRO A 52 7.66 18.24 -15.12
C PRO A 52 7.48 18.45 -16.62
N GLY A 53 7.57 19.71 -17.07
CA GLY A 53 7.37 20.07 -18.48
C GLY A 53 5.91 20.10 -18.94
N SER A 54 4.93 19.93 -18.05
CA SER A 54 3.52 20.11 -18.40
C SER A 54 3.23 21.59 -18.70
N SER A 55 2.69 21.88 -19.88
CA SER A 55 2.23 23.20 -20.28
C SER A 55 0.79 23.11 -20.77
N GLY A 56 -0.09 23.93 -20.18
CA GLY A 56 -1.53 23.92 -20.42
C GLY A 56 -2.35 23.42 -19.24
N LYS A 57 -3.65 23.22 -19.48
CA LYS A 57 -4.62 22.73 -18.50
C LYS A 57 -5.04 21.30 -18.83
N VAL A 58 -5.35 20.51 -17.79
CA VAL A 58 -5.78 19.11 -17.88
C VAL A 58 -7.09 18.88 -17.11
N ASN A 59 -7.80 17.80 -17.41
CA ASN A 59 -8.97 17.37 -16.62
C ASN A 59 -8.54 16.58 -15.38
N PHE A 60 -9.49 16.29 -14.48
CA PHE A 60 -9.18 15.59 -13.23
C PHE A 60 -8.65 14.16 -13.44
N CYS A 61 -9.12 13.44 -14.47
CA CYS A 61 -8.63 12.10 -14.78
C CYS A 61 -7.14 12.14 -15.14
N ASP A 62 -6.79 12.96 -16.13
CA ASP A 62 -5.41 13.18 -16.54
C ASP A 62 -4.54 13.64 -15.35
N LEU A 63 -5.05 14.58 -14.53
CA LEU A 63 -4.36 15.09 -13.34
C LEU A 63 -3.99 13.98 -12.34
N TYR A 64 -4.96 13.14 -11.97
CA TYR A 64 -4.79 12.12 -10.93
C TYR A 64 -4.03 10.89 -11.45
N VAL A 65 -4.30 10.46 -12.69
CA VAL A 65 -3.56 9.36 -13.35
C VAL A 65 -2.09 9.75 -13.52
N ASN A 66 -1.79 10.98 -13.95
CA ASN A 66 -0.40 11.43 -14.07
C ASN A 66 0.31 11.55 -12.72
N ALA A 67 -0.36 11.97 -11.65
CA ALA A 67 0.23 11.99 -10.30
C ALA A 67 0.64 10.58 -9.83
N LEU A 68 -0.21 9.57 -10.07
CA LEU A 68 0.10 8.16 -9.79
C LEU A 68 1.23 7.62 -10.68
N TYR A 69 1.20 7.93 -11.98
CA TYR A 69 2.24 7.52 -12.92
C TYR A 69 3.62 8.10 -12.56
N HIS A 70 3.69 9.36 -12.11
CA HIS A 70 4.95 10.02 -11.77
C HIS A 70 5.47 9.68 -10.36
N SER A 71 4.66 9.05 -9.50
CA SER A 71 5.10 8.59 -8.17
C SER A 71 6.38 7.74 -8.23
N SER A 72 7.29 7.99 -7.29
CA SER A 72 8.55 7.24 -7.14
C SER A 72 8.37 5.84 -6.54
N LYS A 73 7.16 5.50 -6.09
CA LYS A 73 6.78 4.14 -5.63
C LYS A 73 5.82 3.42 -6.57
N CYS A 74 5.37 4.06 -7.65
CA CYS A 74 4.72 3.37 -8.77
C CYS A 74 5.77 2.51 -9.50
N SER A 75 5.56 1.20 -9.59
CA SER A 75 6.55 0.25 -10.14
C SER A 75 6.58 0.27 -11.66
N LYS A 76 7.73 -0.07 -12.28
CA LYS A 76 7.87 -0.08 -13.76
C LYS A 76 6.76 -0.89 -14.44
N VAL A 77 6.49 -2.10 -13.96
CA VAL A 77 5.42 -2.98 -14.48
C VAL A 77 4.04 -2.30 -14.42
N LEU A 78 3.76 -1.49 -13.38
CA LEU A 78 2.51 -0.74 -13.28
C LEU A 78 2.46 0.42 -14.29
N LYS A 79 3.57 1.15 -14.46
CA LYS A 79 3.71 2.23 -15.46
C LYS A 79 3.57 1.70 -16.89
N ASP A 80 4.26 0.60 -17.19
CA ASP A 80 4.18 -0.12 -18.46
C ASP A 80 2.72 -0.52 -18.75
N LYS A 81 2.01 -1.09 -17.75
CA LYS A 81 0.61 -1.51 -17.90
C LYS A 81 -0.39 -0.35 -18.01
N MET A 82 -0.14 0.77 -17.33
CA MET A 82 -0.93 2.00 -17.51
C MET A 82 -0.83 2.51 -18.95
N ILE A 83 0.36 2.49 -19.56
CA ILE A 83 0.57 2.88 -20.97
C ILE A 83 -0.06 1.85 -21.94
N GLU A 84 0.14 0.55 -21.69
CA GLU A 84 -0.44 -0.53 -22.52
C GLU A 84 -1.98 -0.53 -22.49
N THR A 85 -2.58 -0.11 -21.37
CA THR A 85 -4.03 -0.21 -21.15
C THR A 85 -4.56 1.05 -20.44
N PRO A 86 -4.89 2.13 -21.18
CA PRO A 86 -5.48 3.36 -20.64
C PRO A 86 -6.60 3.15 -19.62
N ALA A 87 -7.54 2.24 -19.92
CA ALA A 87 -8.65 1.92 -19.02
C ALA A 87 -8.18 1.38 -17.65
N PHE A 88 -7.09 0.60 -17.60
CA PHE A 88 -6.49 0.10 -16.35
C PHE A 88 -5.94 1.25 -15.50
N ALA A 89 -5.38 2.28 -16.14
CA ALA A 89 -4.89 3.47 -15.44
C ALA A 89 -6.04 4.22 -14.74
N VAL A 90 -7.21 4.31 -15.37
CA VAL A 90 -8.43 4.92 -14.81
C VAL A 90 -9.04 4.04 -13.70
N GLU A 91 -9.11 2.72 -13.89
CA GLU A 91 -9.56 1.77 -12.85
C GLU A 91 -8.67 1.84 -11.59
N LEU A 92 -7.34 1.79 -11.78
CA LEU A 92 -6.34 1.99 -10.73
C LEU A 92 -6.51 3.34 -10.04
N ALA A 93 -6.75 4.42 -10.78
CA ALA A 93 -6.93 5.75 -10.23
C ALA A 93 -8.18 5.87 -9.35
N LYS A 94 -9.28 5.22 -9.72
CA LYS A 94 -10.51 5.14 -8.92
C LYS A 94 -10.29 4.37 -7.60
N ILE A 95 -9.65 3.20 -7.65
CA ILE A 95 -9.26 2.44 -6.44
C ILE A 95 -8.28 3.26 -5.58
N SER A 96 -7.38 4.01 -6.20
CA SER A 96 -6.42 4.89 -5.53
C SER A 96 -7.09 6.08 -4.85
N LEU A 97 -8.12 6.68 -5.45
CA LEU A 97 -8.90 7.76 -4.82
C LEU A 97 -9.61 7.26 -3.55
N LEU A 98 -10.27 6.10 -3.63
CA LEU A 98 -10.91 5.46 -2.47
C LEU A 98 -9.92 5.06 -1.37
N THR A 99 -8.70 4.64 -1.75
CA THR A 99 -7.61 4.36 -0.80
C THR A 99 -7.08 5.63 -0.14
N ASN A 100 -7.07 6.76 -0.86
CA ASN A 100 -6.56 8.05 -0.38
C ASN A 100 -7.50 8.71 0.62
N VAL A 101 -8.82 8.71 0.36
CA VAL A 101 -9.82 9.22 1.32
C VAL A 101 -9.99 8.29 2.54
N GLY A 102 -9.66 7.00 2.41
CA GLY A 102 -9.78 6.00 3.48
C GLY A 102 -11.06 5.15 3.42
N ARG A 103 -11.74 5.10 2.28
CA ARG A 103 -12.87 4.19 2.01
C ARG A 103 -12.37 2.74 1.84
N ILE A 104 -11.26 2.56 1.14
CA ILE A 104 -10.56 1.27 1.02
C ILE A 104 -9.48 1.18 2.10
N ASN A 105 -9.55 0.12 2.92
CA ASN A 105 -8.57 -0.16 3.98
C ASN A 105 -7.31 -0.82 3.42
N THR A 106 -6.15 -0.56 4.04
CA THR A 106 -4.88 -1.23 3.68
C THR A 106 -4.86 -2.73 3.97
N THR A 107 -5.83 -3.27 4.70
CA THR A 107 -6.00 -4.73 4.87
C THR A 107 -6.55 -5.41 3.61
N MET A 108 -7.14 -4.66 2.67
CA MET A 108 -7.77 -5.18 1.47
C MET A 108 -6.76 -5.51 0.36
N ALA A 109 -7.09 -6.56 -0.40
CA ALA A 109 -6.29 -7.09 -1.51
C ALA A 109 -7.15 -7.37 -2.73
N PHE A 110 -6.62 -7.08 -3.92
CA PHE A 110 -7.34 -7.18 -5.20
C PHE A 110 -6.83 -8.35 -6.09
N PHE A 111 -6.04 -9.27 -5.52
CA PHE A 111 -5.63 -10.54 -6.15
C PHE A 111 -5.82 -11.75 -5.20
N PRO A 112 -6.39 -12.88 -5.67
CA PRO A 112 -6.84 -13.98 -4.79
C PRO A 112 -5.70 -14.84 -4.21
N GLU A 113 -4.49 -14.80 -4.79
CA GLU A 113 -3.34 -15.65 -4.43
C GLU A 113 -2.66 -15.28 -3.08
N MET A 114 -3.23 -14.37 -2.29
CA MET A 114 -2.67 -13.98 -0.99
C MET A 114 -2.68 -15.15 0.02
N LYS A 115 -1.49 -15.60 0.42
CA LYS A 115 -1.26 -16.66 1.41
C LYS A 115 -1.35 -16.21 2.87
N THR A 116 -1.51 -14.91 3.14
CA THR A 116 -1.45 -14.33 4.49
C THR A 116 -2.85 -14.14 5.09
N ALA A 117 -3.05 -14.59 6.33
CA ALA A 117 -4.33 -14.46 7.05
C ALA A 117 -4.64 -13.03 7.56
N LEU A 118 -3.69 -12.09 7.42
CA LEU A 118 -3.81 -10.68 7.85
C LEU A 118 -4.30 -9.74 6.74
N ARG A 119 -4.72 -10.28 5.59
CA ARG A 119 -5.26 -9.54 4.44
C ARG A 119 -6.56 -10.19 3.99
N THR A 120 -7.54 -9.38 3.64
CA THR A 120 -8.81 -9.84 3.06
C THR A 120 -8.82 -9.58 1.55
N TYR A 121 -9.07 -10.62 0.76
CA TYR A 121 -9.29 -10.51 -0.67
C TYR A 121 -10.72 -10.08 -0.95
N HIS A 122 -10.90 -9.04 -1.75
CA HIS A 122 -12.19 -8.63 -2.27
C HIS A 122 -12.05 -8.37 -3.77
N PRO A 123 -12.75 -9.11 -4.65
CA PRO A 123 -12.87 -8.72 -6.05
C PRO A 123 -13.68 -7.41 -6.14
N VAL A 124 -13.31 -6.52 -7.07
CA VAL A 124 -14.02 -5.24 -7.31
C VAL A 124 -14.49 -5.23 -8.78
N PRO A 125 -15.61 -5.88 -9.13
CA PRO A 125 -15.94 -6.19 -10.53
C PRO A 125 -16.11 -4.96 -11.41
N SER A 126 -16.56 -3.84 -10.82
CA SER A 126 -16.75 -2.58 -11.52
C SER A 126 -15.46 -1.80 -11.81
N LEU A 127 -14.34 -2.17 -11.17
CA LEU A 127 -13.01 -1.52 -11.28
C LEU A 127 -11.88 -2.53 -11.55
N GLN A 128 -12.19 -3.72 -12.07
CA GLN A 128 -11.24 -4.76 -12.47
C GLN A 128 -11.66 -5.42 -13.80
N LYS A 129 -12.11 -4.61 -14.77
CA LYS A 129 -12.59 -5.08 -16.09
C LYS A 129 -11.44 -5.33 -17.05
N THR A 130 -10.30 -4.68 -16.84
CA THR A 130 -9.07 -4.90 -17.61
C THR A 130 -8.24 -6.06 -17.04
N ASP A 131 -7.54 -6.79 -17.91
CA ASP A 131 -6.62 -7.84 -17.47
C ASP A 131 -5.34 -7.22 -16.89
N GLY A 132 -5.37 -6.96 -15.58
CA GLY A 132 -4.27 -6.35 -14.84
C GLY A 132 -4.44 -6.53 -13.32
N ASN A 133 -3.37 -6.95 -12.65
CA ASN A 133 -3.35 -6.95 -11.18
C ASN A 133 -3.22 -5.51 -10.67
N ALA A 134 -4.32 -4.97 -10.14
CA ALA A 134 -4.42 -3.62 -9.56
C ALA A 134 -3.55 -3.37 -8.31
N GLN A 135 -2.73 -4.35 -7.92
CA GLN A 135 -1.92 -4.40 -6.70
C GLN A 135 -2.78 -4.52 -5.42
N ASP A 136 -2.13 -4.48 -4.26
CA ASP A 136 -2.80 -4.44 -2.96
C ASP A 136 -2.80 -3.03 -2.36
N ALA A 137 -3.82 -2.71 -1.55
CA ALA A 137 -4.01 -1.38 -0.96
C ALA A 137 -2.77 -0.81 -0.21
N PRO A 138 -1.88 -1.61 0.42
CA PRO A 138 -0.60 -1.13 0.94
C PRO A 138 0.34 -0.52 -0.13
N ARG A 139 0.42 -1.12 -1.32
CA ARG A 139 1.25 -0.59 -2.43
C ARG A 139 0.64 0.67 -3.01
N ILE A 140 -0.69 0.68 -3.16
CA ILE A 140 -1.44 1.88 -3.57
C ILE A 140 -1.19 3.03 -2.57
N LYS A 141 -1.28 2.78 -1.26
CA LYS A 141 -0.96 3.79 -0.22
C LYS A 141 0.49 4.27 -0.27
N ASN A 142 1.44 3.39 -0.56
CA ASN A 142 2.85 3.76 -0.72
C ASN A 142 3.10 4.54 -2.03
N CYS A 143 2.34 4.26 -3.09
CA CYS A 143 2.32 5.04 -4.33
C CYS A 143 1.79 6.46 -4.08
N LEU A 144 0.63 6.58 -3.42
CA LEU A 144 0.00 7.86 -3.04
C LEU A 144 0.94 8.72 -2.17
N LYS A 145 1.54 8.14 -1.13
CA LYS A 145 2.54 8.83 -0.27
C LYS A 145 3.77 9.39 -1.02
N ALA A 146 4.01 8.93 -2.24
CA ALA A 146 5.15 9.31 -3.06
C ALA A 146 4.76 10.03 -4.37
N ALA A 147 3.47 10.38 -4.54
CA ALA A 147 2.95 11.22 -5.60
C ALA A 147 3.08 12.71 -5.20
N LEU A 148 4.33 13.19 -5.17
CA LEU A 148 4.71 14.52 -4.69
C LEU A 148 5.15 15.43 -5.85
N LEU A 149 4.88 16.74 -5.73
CA LEU A 149 5.43 17.76 -6.63
C LEU A 149 6.96 17.88 -6.48
N PRO A 150 7.69 18.40 -7.50
CA PRO A 150 9.12 18.67 -7.39
C PRO A 150 9.53 19.62 -6.23
N SER A 151 8.62 20.50 -5.80
CA SER A 151 8.76 21.37 -4.61
C SER A 151 8.61 20.59 -3.29
N GLU A 152 7.72 19.61 -3.27
CA GLU A 152 7.40 18.72 -2.14
C GLU A 152 8.44 17.59 -1.94
N LEU A 153 9.37 17.42 -2.89
CA LEU A 153 10.55 16.55 -2.72
C LEU A 153 11.66 17.21 -1.88
N LYS A 154 11.65 18.55 -1.75
CA LYS A 154 12.67 19.33 -1.03
C LYS A 154 12.16 19.95 0.27
N SER A 155 10.84 20.03 0.44
CA SER A 155 10.15 20.64 1.56
C SER A 155 8.91 19.82 1.88
N MET A 156 8.42 19.83 3.12
CA MET A 156 7.23 19.04 3.44
C MET A 156 6.00 19.51 2.62
N PRO A 157 5.15 18.56 2.15
CA PRO A 157 3.83 18.89 1.64
C PRO A 157 3.03 19.69 2.68
N PRO A 158 2.16 20.62 2.25
CA PRO A 158 1.32 21.36 3.17
C PRO A 158 0.33 20.42 3.87
N SER A 159 0.13 20.62 5.17
CA SER A 159 -0.58 19.69 6.06
C SER A 159 -1.99 20.14 6.44
N THR A 160 -2.31 21.41 6.21
CA THR A 160 -3.61 22.04 6.48
C THR A 160 -4.17 22.72 5.25
N PRO A 161 -5.51 22.95 5.18
CA PRO A 161 -6.13 23.64 4.06
C PRO A 161 -5.64 25.09 3.91
N GLU A 162 -5.32 25.78 5.01
CA GLU A 162 -4.87 27.17 4.97
C GLU A 162 -3.42 27.29 4.46
N GLU A 163 -2.53 26.33 4.75
CA GLU A 163 -1.20 26.27 4.11
C GLU A 163 -1.30 26.15 2.58
N ILE A 164 -2.28 25.37 2.08
CA ILE A 164 -2.53 25.21 0.64
C ILE A 164 -3.01 26.53 0.04
N LEU A 165 -3.99 27.19 0.67
CA LEU A 165 -4.48 28.50 0.23
C LEU A 165 -3.40 29.58 0.32
N GLN A 166 -2.53 29.56 1.33
CA GLN A 166 -1.41 30.49 1.46
C GLN A 166 -0.41 30.33 0.30
N ARG A 167 -0.07 29.09 -0.09
CA ARG A 167 0.77 28.81 -1.27
C ARG A 167 0.09 29.27 -2.57
N ALA A 168 -1.21 29.03 -2.74
CA ALA A 168 -1.98 29.48 -3.89
C ALA A 168 -2.02 31.01 -4.02
N ARG A 169 -2.32 31.73 -2.93
CA ARG A 169 -2.28 33.21 -2.86
C ARG A 169 -0.86 33.75 -3.12
N ALA A 170 0.18 33.03 -2.70
CA ALA A 170 1.58 33.32 -3.04
C ALA A 170 1.97 32.95 -4.49
N ARG A 171 1.00 32.63 -5.36
CA ARG A 171 1.15 32.25 -6.77
C ARG A 171 2.02 31.00 -7.01
N GLN A 172 2.16 30.14 -5.99
CA GLN A 172 2.72 28.81 -6.15
C GLN A 172 1.60 27.88 -6.62
N LEU A 173 1.41 27.80 -7.94
CA LEU A 173 0.42 26.93 -8.58
C LEU A 173 1.14 25.83 -9.39
N PRO A 174 0.82 24.54 -9.19
CA PRO A 174 -0.04 23.98 -8.14
C PRO A 174 0.59 24.16 -6.73
N PRO A 175 -0.21 24.44 -5.68
CA PRO A 175 0.28 24.64 -4.31
C PRO A 175 0.69 23.34 -3.62
N THR A 176 0.11 22.21 -4.06
CA THR A 176 0.35 20.86 -3.56
C THR A 176 -0.09 19.83 -4.62
N SER A 177 0.36 18.57 -4.51
CA SER A 177 -0.15 17.52 -5.41
C SER A 177 -1.64 17.25 -5.17
N VAL A 178 -2.38 16.88 -6.23
CA VAL A 178 -3.80 16.50 -6.12
C VAL A 178 -4.01 15.35 -5.12
N VAL A 179 -3.04 14.45 -5.01
CA VAL A 179 -3.05 13.35 -4.04
C VAL A 179 -2.95 13.87 -2.61
N ASN A 180 -2.03 14.81 -2.33
CA ASN A 180 -1.92 15.40 -1.00
C ASN A 180 -3.13 16.29 -0.66
N LEU A 181 -3.68 17.05 -1.61
CA LEU A 181 -4.91 17.82 -1.39
C LEU A 181 -6.07 16.92 -0.90
N VAL A 182 -6.36 15.83 -1.62
CA VAL A 182 -7.43 14.90 -1.22
C VAL A 182 -7.18 14.32 0.18
N PHE A 183 -5.93 14.00 0.52
CA PHE A 183 -5.55 13.53 1.86
C PHE A 183 -5.75 14.62 2.94
N VAL A 184 -5.42 15.88 2.66
CA VAL A 184 -5.65 17.02 3.56
C VAL A 184 -7.15 17.26 3.75
N LEU A 185 -7.95 17.34 2.68
CA LEU A 185 -9.40 17.52 2.79
C LEU A 185 -10.08 16.35 3.53
N ALA A 186 -9.64 15.10 3.30
CA ALA A 186 -10.14 13.93 4.04
C ALA A 186 -9.84 14.00 5.54
N ASN A 187 -8.65 14.49 5.93
CA ASN A 187 -8.30 14.63 7.34
C ASN A 187 -8.97 15.84 8.02
N HIS A 188 -9.13 16.96 7.31
CA HIS A 188 -9.73 18.19 7.80
C HIS A 188 -11.24 18.32 7.48
N ALA A 189 -11.90 17.24 7.07
CA ALA A 189 -13.29 17.27 6.64
C ALA A 189 -14.27 17.84 7.70
N ALA A 190 -14.04 17.55 8.98
CA ALA A 190 -14.90 18.04 10.07
C ALA A 190 -14.84 19.57 10.27
N PRO A 191 -13.65 20.23 10.43
CA PRO A 191 -13.60 21.70 10.47
C PRO A 191 -14.01 22.36 9.14
N LEU A 192 -13.75 21.71 7.99
CA LEU A 192 -14.17 22.20 6.67
C LEU A 192 -15.68 22.07 6.38
N ALA A 193 -16.42 21.31 7.19
CA ALA A 193 -17.86 21.10 7.02
C ALA A 193 -18.63 22.43 7.00
N ALA A 194 -18.43 23.28 8.01
CA ALA A 194 -19.10 24.57 8.12
C ALA A 194 -18.65 25.56 7.03
N THR A 195 -17.41 25.47 6.57
CA THR A 195 -16.87 26.28 5.47
C THR A 195 -17.61 25.97 4.16
N HIS A 196 -17.52 24.73 3.70
CA HIS A 196 -17.89 24.37 2.32
C HIS A 196 -19.26 23.74 2.14
N PHE A 197 -19.86 23.17 3.19
CA PHE A 197 -21.09 22.39 3.10
C PHE A 197 -22.21 22.96 3.96
N ASP A 198 -23.44 22.54 3.69
CA ASP A 198 -24.58 22.77 4.58
C ASP A 198 -24.69 21.63 5.60
N PRO A 199 -25.00 21.92 6.88
CA PRO A 199 -25.13 20.88 7.91
C PRO A 199 -26.18 19.81 7.53
N PRO A 200 -25.91 18.52 7.79
CA PRO A 200 -24.80 17.97 8.58
C PRO A 200 -23.56 17.56 7.76
N LEU A 201 -23.49 17.93 6.47
CA LEU A 201 -22.58 17.32 5.50
C LEU A 201 -21.12 17.77 5.65
N ASN A 202 -20.20 16.90 5.22
CA ASN A 202 -18.77 17.17 5.08
C ASN A 202 -18.14 16.41 3.92
N PHE A 203 -16.88 16.72 3.58
CA PHE A 203 -16.16 16.16 2.43
C PHE A 203 -16.13 14.62 2.37
N LEU A 204 -16.08 13.93 3.52
CA LEU A 204 -16.08 12.47 3.54
C LEU A 204 -17.45 11.86 3.20
N ASP A 205 -18.54 12.60 3.43
CA ASP A 205 -19.90 12.10 3.18
C ASP A 205 -20.20 11.94 1.69
N LEU A 206 -19.49 12.68 0.82
CA LEU A 206 -19.56 12.51 -0.64
C LEU A 206 -19.30 11.06 -1.05
N PHE A 207 -18.36 10.39 -0.37
CA PHE A 207 -17.93 9.01 -0.64
C PHE A 207 -18.75 7.94 0.11
N LEU A 208 -19.85 8.31 0.77
CA LEU A 208 -20.76 7.38 1.45
C LEU A 208 -22.02 7.15 0.61
N PRO A 209 -22.71 5.99 0.76
CA PRO A 209 -24.06 5.82 0.23
C PRO A 209 -25.02 6.83 0.87
N MET A 210 -25.67 7.66 0.05
CA MET A 210 -26.63 8.67 0.48
C MET A 210 -27.60 9.08 -0.63
N LYS A 211 -28.76 9.62 -0.26
CA LYS A 211 -29.78 10.14 -1.18
C LYS A 211 -29.42 11.52 -1.74
N ILE A 212 -28.24 11.64 -2.35
CA ILE A 212 -27.73 12.84 -3.03
C ILE A 212 -27.09 12.39 -4.34
N SER A 213 -27.38 13.07 -5.46
CA SER A 213 -26.91 12.63 -6.78
C SER A 213 -25.40 12.47 -6.84
N SER A 214 -24.95 11.35 -7.42
CA SER A 214 -23.56 11.09 -7.79
C SER A 214 -22.99 12.17 -8.73
N VAL A 215 -23.83 12.81 -9.56
CA VAL A 215 -23.44 13.94 -10.40
C VAL A 215 -23.11 15.18 -9.54
N ASP A 216 -24.01 15.56 -8.63
CA ASP A 216 -23.82 16.72 -7.76
C ASP A 216 -22.65 16.49 -6.78
N ARG A 217 -22.51 15.27 -6.25
CA ARG A 217 -21.39 14.87 -5.41
C ARG A 217 -20.06 14.92 -6.16
N ALA A 218 -20.02 14.52 -7.43
CA ALA A 218 -18.84 14.66 -8.28
C ALA A 218 -18.52 16.14 -8.56
N LYS A 219 -19.54 16.94 -8.90
CA LYS A 219 -19.40 18.38 -9.13
C LYS A 219 -18.87 19.12 -7.90
N ALA A 220 -19.39 18.81 -6.71
CA ALA A 220 -18.91 19.36 -5.43
C ALA A 220 -17.46 18.92 -5.10
N PHE A 221 -17.09 17.67 -5.40
CA PHE A 221 -15.71 17.21 -5.27
C PHE A 221 -14.76 17.97 -6.22
N LEU A 222 -15.12 18.10 -7.50
CA LEU A 222 -14.31 18.79 -8.51
C LEU A 222 -14.20 20.29 -8.23
N TRP A 223 -15.28 20.93 -7.74
CA TRP A 223 -15.26 22.31 -7.25
C TRP A 223 -14.21 22.51 -6.15
N LEU A 224 -14.13 21.59 -5.17
CA LEU A 224 -13.14 21.64 -4.09
C LEU A 224 -11.72 21.40 -4.61
N MET A 225 -11.53 20.49 -5.57
CA MET A 225 -10.23 20.31 -6.23
C MET A 225 -9.77 21.60 -6.90
N PHE A 226 -10.66 22.29 -7.62
CA PHE A 226 -10.30 23.53 -8.33
C PHE A 226 -10.00 24.66 -7.35
N HIS A 227 -10.88 24.90 -6.37
CA HIS A 227 -10.75 25.96 -5.36
C HIS A 227 -9.40 25.92 -4.62
N TYR A 228 -8.90 24.72 -4.32
CA TYR A 228 -7.64 24.54 -3.60
C TYR A 228 -6.40 24.37 -4.49
N LEU A 229 -6.51 23.92 -5.75
CA LEU A 229 -5.35 23.76 -6.65
C LEU A 229 -5.07 25.00 -7.51
N GLU A 230 -6.10 25.74 -7.90
CA GLU A 230 -6.00 26.93 -8.77
C GLU A 230 -6.11 28.25 -7.97
N GLY A 231 -6.63 28.17 -6.75
CA GLY A 231 -6.77 29.27 -5.80
C GLY A 231 -8.21 29.80 -5.69
N PRO A 232 -8.56 30.40 -4.53
CA PRO A 232 -9.93 30.80 -4.23
C PRO A 232 -10.41 32.02 -5.04
N ASP A 233 -9.47 32.78 -5.60
CA ASP A 233 -9.71 34.01 -6.37
C ASP A 233 -9.97 33.75 -7.86
N GLN A 234 -9.90 32.49 -8.32
CA GLN A 234 -10.21 32.08 -9.69
C GLN A 234 -11.71 31.74 -9.83
N PRO A 235 -12.37 32.14 -10.95
CA PRO A 235 -13.76 31.75 -11.20
C PRO A 235 -13.84 30.22 -11.34
N ASN A 236 -14.65 29.56 -10.51
CA ASN A 236 -14.68 28.10 -10.46
C ASN A 236 -15.57 27.56 -11.58
N PRO A 237 -15.05 26.77 -12.53
CA PRO A 237 -15.81 26.30 -13.69
C PRO A 237 -16.88 25.25 -13.30
N TYR A 238 -16.83 24.75 -12.07
CA TYR A 238 -17.85 23.90 -11.46
C TYR A 238 -18.92 24.69 -10.68
N ASP A 239 -18.91 26.03 -10.67
CA ASP A 239 -19.91 26.83 -9.94
C ASP A 239 -21.35 26.64 -10.46
N ASP A 240 -22.33 26.75 -9.54
CA ASP A 240 -23.74 26.98 -9.86
C ASP A 240 -24.26 28.28 -9.24
N ASP A 241 -25.55 28.57 -9.38
CA ASP A 241 -26.12 29.80 -8.84
C ASP A 241 -26.14 29.81 -7.31
N TYR A 242 -26.07 28.65 -6.65
CA TYR A 242 -25.99 28.55 -5.20
C TYR A 242 -24.57 28.85 -4.69
N SER A 243 -23.53 28.25 -5.27
CA SER A 243 -22.14 28.55 -4.88
C SER A 243 -21.73 29.99 -5.22
N ARG A 244 -22.20 30.54 -6.36
CA ARG A 244 -22.03 31.97 -6.71
C ARG A 244 -22.69 32.92 -5.71
N GLN A 245 -23.82 32.54 -5.12
CA GLN A 245 -24.52 33.33 -4.10
C GLN A 245 -23.99 33.12 -2.68
N ASN A 246 -23.24 32.03 -2.43
CA ASN A 246 -22.73 31.65 -1.12
C ASN A 246 -21.22 31.40 -1.18
N PRO A 247 -20.37 32.45 -1.26
CA PRO A 247 -18.93 32.32 -1.47
C PRO A 247 -18.28 31.34 -0.49
N GLY A 248 -17.55 30.37 -1.04
CA GLY A 248 -16.92 29.30 -0.28
C GLY A 248 -17.75 28.01 -0.17
N LYS A 249 -19.06 28.02 -0.45
CA LYS A 249 -19.87 26.79 -0.52
C LYS A 249 -19.64 26.02 -1.81
N VAL A 250 -19.74 24.69 -1.72
CA VAL A 250 -19.86 23.83 -2.90
C VAL A 250 -21.19 24.08 -3.64
N PRO A 251 -21.28 23.72 -4.93
CA PRO A 251 -22.53 23.67 -5.68
C PRO A 251 -23.63 22.88 -4.95
N ARG A 252 -24.88 23.20 -5.24
CA ARG A 252 -26.05 22.64 -4.56
C ARG A 252 -26.10 21.12 -4.72
N LEU A 253 -26.09 20.43 -3.58
CA LEU A 253 -26.26 18.98 -3.50
C LEU A 253 -27.74 18.60 -3.56
N GLY A 254 -28.22 18.21 -4.73
CA GLY A 254 -29.60 17.78 -4.97
C GLY A 254 -29.91 16.45 -4.28
N ARG A 255 -31.03 16.40 -3.56
CA ARG A 255 -31.53 15.17 -2.93
C ARG A 255 -32.32 14.33 -3.93
N LEU A 256 -32.03 13.05 -3.97
CA LEU A 256 -32.75 12.06 -4.78
C LEU A 256 -33.98 11.53 -4.04
N SER A 257 -35.00 11.15 -4.82
CA SER A 257 -36.07 10.26 -4.38
C SER A 257 -35.58 8.82 -4.21
N ASP A 258 -36.41 7.98 -3.60
CA ASP A 258 -36.10 6.57 -3.36
C ASP A 258 -36.04 5.74 -4.66
N ALA A 259 -36.69 6.20 -5.74
CA ALA A 259 -36.60 5.60 -7.07
C ALA A 259 -35.26 5.94 -7.74
N GLU A 260 -34.91 7.22 -7.85
CA GLU A 260 -33.63 7.67 -8.42
C GLU A 260 -32.43 7.12 -7.63
N THR A 261 -32.54 7.02 -6.30
CA THR A 261 -31.50 6.39 -5.46
C THR A 261 -31.30 4.91 -5.79
N ALA A 262 -32.33 4.20 -6.26
CA ALA A 262 -32.25 2.79 -6.64
C ALA A 262 -31.76 2.58 -8.09
N GLU A 263 -31.65 3.64 -8.88
CA GLU A 263 -31.04 3.63 -10.22
C GLU A 263 -29.52 3.92 -10.16
N GLU A 264 -29.03 4.62 -9.12
CA GLU A 264 -27.59 4.79 -8.90
C GLU A 264 -26.89 3.51 -8.43
N ASN A 265 -25.65 3.32 -8.91
CA ASN A 265 -24.69 2.31 -8.46
C ASN A 265 -25.17 0.85 -8.63
N VAL A 266 -26.01 0.58 -9.64
CA VAL A 266 -26.51 -0.77 -9.95
C VAL A 266 -25.44 -1.63 -10.65
N ASP A 267 -25.03 -2.74 -10.02
CA ASP A 267 -24.12 -3.72 -10.63
C ASP A 267 -24.77 -4.39 -11.85
N THR A 268 -24.02 -4.51 -12.95
CA THR A 268 -24.46 -5.26 -14.14
C THR A 268 -24.39 -6.77 -13.92
N ALA A 269 -25.17 -7.54 -14.69
CA ALA A 269 -25.17 -9.01 -14.61
C ALA A 269 -23.77 -9.64 -14.74
N GLY A 270 -22.93 -9.11 -15.63
CA GLY A 270 -21.54 -9.57 -15.81
C GLY A 270 -20.62 -9.21 -14.63
N GLU A 271 -20.80 -8.04 -13.99
CA GLU A 271 -20.10 -7.67 -12.76
C GLU A 271 -20.46 -8.63 -11.61
N ILE A 272 -21.75 -8.97 -11.49
CA ILE A 272 -22.26 -9.93 -10.50
C ILE A 272 -21.71 -11.35 -10.75
N GLU A 273 -21.67 -11.82 -12.00
CA GLU A 273 -21.16 -13.15 -12.36
C GLU A 273 -19.63 -13.28 -12.20
N TRP A 274 -18.88 -12.27 -12.64
CA TRP A 274 -17.42 -12.22 -12.47
C TRP A 274 -17.05 -12.15 -10.98
N GLY A 275 -17.77 -11.35 -10.19
CA GLY A 275 -17.60 -11.29 -8.73
C GLY A 275 -17.75 -12.67 -8.08
N LYS A 276 -18.85 -13.38 -8.37
CA LYS A 276 -19.09 -14.77 -7.89
C LYS A 276 -17.96 -15.72 -8.31
N THR A 277 -17.52 -15.64 -9.56
CA THR A 277 -16.42 -16.47 -10.10
C THR A 277 -15.11 -16.25 -9.34
N MET A 278 -14.77 -14.99 -9.04
CA MET A 278 -13.55 -14.66 -8.30
C MET A 278 -13.64 -15.01 -6.81
N SER A 279 -14.81 -14.85 -6.19
CA SER A 279 -15.10 -15.38 -4.84
C SER A 279 -14.88 -16.89 -4.77
N ALA A 280 -15.38 -17.64 -5.75
CA ALA A 280 -15.20 -19.09 -5.83
C ALA A 280 -13.72 -19.49 -6.02
N ARG A 281 -12.97 -18.77 -6.87
CA ARG A 281 -11.51 -18.95 -7.06
C ARG A 281 -10.75 -18.75 -5.75
N ARG A 282 -11.08 -17.72 -4.97
CA ARG A 282 -10.49 -17.47 -3.64
C ARG A 282 -10.80 -18.61 -2.66
N ASN A 283 -12.05 -19.04 -2.57
CA ASN A 283 -12.46 -20.12 -1.67
C ASN A 283 -11.77 -21.44 -2.00
N HIS A 284 -11.62 -21.78 -3.29
CA HIS A 284 -10.86 -22.96 -3.72
C HIS A 284 -9.36 -22.86 -3.40
N PHE A 285 -8.76 -21.67 -3.55
CA PHE A 285 -7.36 -21.42 -3.16
C PHE A 285 -7.16 -21.63 -1.65
N LEU A 286 -8.06 -21.10 -0.81
CA LEU A 286 -8.02 -21.27 0.64
C LEU A 286 -8.16 -22.74 1.06
N GLN A 287 -9.11 -23.48 0.47
CA GLN A 287 -9.27 -24.92 0.72
C GLN A 287 -7.97 -25.68 0.45
N ARG A 288 -7.34 -25.47 -0.72
CA ARG A 288 -6.06 -26.10 -1.07
C ARG A 288 -4.93 -25.72 -0.11
N LEU A 289 -4.89 -24.47 0.35
CA LEU A 289 -3.89 -23.99 1.31
C LEU A 289 -4.06 -24.67 2.68
N VAL A 290 -5.29 -24.80 3.18
CA VAL A 290 -5.61 -25.52 4.43
C VAL A 290 -5.26 -27.00 4.32
N THR A 291 -5.65 -27.69 3.23
CA THR A 291 -5.31 -29.10 3.02
C THR A 291 -3.78 -29.32 2.95
N SER A 292 -3.03 -28.41 2.34
CA SER A 292 -1.55 -28.46 2.34
C SER A 292 -0.98 -28.39 3.76
N GLN A 293 -1.43 -27.42 4.56
CA GLN A 293 -0.98 -27.27 5.95
C GLN A 293 -1.38 -28.46 6.84
N GLU A 294 -2.56 -29.05 6.63
CA GLU A 294 -2.94 -30.28 7.32
C GLU A 294 -2.04 -31.46 6.97
N ASN A 295 -1.72 -31.63 5.68
CA ASN A 295 -0.86 -32.71 5.23
C ASN A 295 0.57 -32.54 5.75
N GLU A 296 1.10 -31.32 5.82
CA GLU A 296 2.38 -31.02 6.48
C GLU A 296 2.34 -31.33 7.99
N LYS A 297 1.26 -30.96 8.69
CA LYS A 297 1.07 -31.30 10.12
C LYS A 297 0.99 -32.81 10.34
N LYS A 298 0.24 -33.54 9.50
CA LYS A 298 0.12 -35.00 9.53
C LYS A 298 1.46 -35.68 9.25
N ALA A 299 2.23 -35.20 8.27
CA ALA A 299 3.57 -35.71 7.97
C ALA A 299 4.55 -35.53 9.14
N ARG A 300 4.55 -34.35 9.78
CA ARG A 300 5.37 -34.10 10.99
C ARG A 300 4.92 -34.93 12.19
N SER A 301 3.61 -35.08 12.42
CA SER A 301 3.08 -35.92 13.50
C SER A 301 3.35 -37.42 13.28
N GLY A 302 3.46 -37.86 12.02
CA GLY A 302 3.85 -39.23 11.65
C GLY A 302 5.32 -39.57 11.92
N GLN A 303 6.17 -38.58 12.26
CA GLN A 303 7.53 -38.79 12.76
C GLN A 303 7.59 -38.85 14.29
N THR A 304 6.62 -39.56 14.90
CA THR A 304 6.69 -39.99 16.29
C THR A 304 7.37 -41.35 16.36
N THR A 305 8.52 -41.44 17.02
CA THR A 305 9.20 -42.71 17.28
C THR A 305 8.37 -43.58 18.24
N PRO A 306 8.37 -44.92 18.06
CA PRO A 306 7.63 -45.79 18.96
C PRO A 306 8.31 -45.82 20.33
N SER A 307 7.72 -45.12 21.30
CA SER A 307 8.13 -45.20 22.70
C SER A 307 7.90 -46.63 23.21
N ILE A 308 8.96 -47.27 23.72
CA ILE A 308 8.88 -48.61 24.28
C ILE A 308 8.06 -48.55 25.57
N GLN A 309 6.99 -49.37 25.63
CA GLN A 309 6.24 -49.55 26.86
C GLN A 309 7.13 -50.18 27.93
N ARG A 310 7.31 -49.48 29.05
CA ARG A 310 7.46 -50.12 30.36
C ARG A 310 6.17 -49.89 31.10
N ALA A 311 5.46 -50.98 31.39
CA ALA A 311 4.46 -50.95 32.44
C ALA A 311 5.20 -50.93 33.79
N ASP A 312 4.71 -50.12 34.73
CA ASP A 312 4.72 -50.53 36.12
C ASP A 312 3.55 -49.88 36.85
N SER A 313 3.17 -50.45 37.99
CA SER A 313 1.86 -50.19 38.61
C SER A 313 1.95 -49.51 39.99
N SER A 314 0.97 -48.65 40.30
CA SER A 314 0.12 -48.76 41.52
C SER A 314 -0.37 -47.42 42.10
N SER A 315 -1.41 -47.54 42.94
CA SER A 315 -1.87 -46.60 43.98
C SER A 315 -2.74 -45.39 43.56
N SER A 316 -3.88 -45.28 44.24
CA SER A 316 -4.87 -44.20 44.12
C SER A 316 -4.54 -43.03 45.05
N ARG A 317 -5.07 -41.83 44.75
CA ARG A 317 -5.66 -40.96 45.79
C ARG A 317 -6.67 -39.96 45.26
N THR A 318 -7.86 -39.97 45.86
CA THR A 318 -8.99 -39.09 45.58
C THR A 318 -8.83 -37.74 46.29
N ARG A 319 -9.21 -36.60 45.66
CA ARG A 319 -9.65 -35.41 46.40
C ARG A 319 -10.54 -34.45 45.60
N LEU A 320 -11.77 -34.34 46.10
CA LEU A 320 -12.76 -33.24 46.11
C LEU A 320 -12.48 -31.92 45.39
N ALA A 321 -13.56 -31.29 44.90
CA ALA A 321 -13.56 -29.98 44.23
C ALA A 321 -14.38 -28.90 44.97
N ARG A 322 -13.97 -27.63 44.87
CA ARG A 322 -14.85 -26.45 44.79
C ARG A 322 -14.13 -25.23 44.16
N PRO A 323 -14.86 -24.24 43.59
CA PRO A 323 -14.33 -23.05 42.89
C PRO A 323 -14.45 -21.78 43.80
N PRO A 324 -14.29 -20.51 43.33
CA PRO A 324 -13.93 -20.01 41.98
C PRO A 324 -12.76 -19.00 41.96
N GLY A 325 -12.38 -18.55 40.76
CA GLY A 325 -11.43 -17.43 40.53
C GLY A 325 -11.51 -16.92 39.09
N ASP A 326 -11.44 -15.59 38.91
CA ASP A 326 -11.70 -14.89 37.64
C ASP A 326 -10.55 -15.03 36.61
N GLY A 327 -10.84 -14.75 35.33
CA GLY A 327 -9.84 -14.76 34.25
C GLY A 327 -10.44 -15.09 32.87
N ALA A 328 -10.89 -14.06 32.14
CA ALA A 328 -11.44 -14.20 30.79
C ALA A 328 -10.38 -14.64 29.75
N ARG A 329 -10.23 -15.95 29.55
CA ARG A 329 -9.45 -16.49 28.42
C ARG A 329 -10.20 -16.31 27.10
N GLU A 330 -9.59 -15.57 26.17
CA GLU A 330 -10.08 -15.46 24.80
C GLU A 330 -10.22 -16.84 24.14
N LYS A 331 -11.34 -17.06 23.46
CA LYS A 331 -11.55 -18.27 22.65
C LYS A 331 -10.92 -18.02 21.28
N PRO A 332 -10.00 -18.88 20.78
CA PRO A 332 -9.53 -18.76 19.41
C PRO A 332 -10.71 -18.91 18.44
N TYR A 333 -10.79 -18.01 17.47
CA TYR A 333 -11.92 -17.90 16.55
C TYR A 333 -12.06 -19.17 15.69
N ILE A 334 -13.13 -19.93 15.90
CA ILE A 334 -13.43 -21.15 15.16
C ILE A 334 -13.93 -20.78 13.75
N HIS A 335 -13.19 -21.20 12.73
CA HIS A 335 -13.58 -21.08 11.33
C HIS A 335 -14.83 -21.93 11.05
N TYR A 336 -16.00 -21.30 11.02
CA TYR A 336 -17.28 -21.98 10.80
C TYR A 336 -17.43 -22.44 9.33
N MET A 337 -17.47 -23.76 9.12
CA MET A 337 -17.97 -24.36 7.89
C MET A 337 -19.33 -25.03 8.17
N PRO A 338 -20.36 -24.82 7.33
CA PRO A 338 -21.64 -25.51 7.50
C PRO A 338 -21.50 -27.01 7.20
N PRO A 339 -22.19 -27.92 7.92
CA PRO A 339 -22.03 -29.36 7.73
C PRO A 339 -22.67 -29.86 6.43
N GLN A 340 -21.91 -30.60 5.61
CA GLN A 340 -22.51 -31.44 4.57
C GLN A 340 -22.99 -32.77 5.17
N ARG A 341 -24.13 -33.28 4.69
CA ARG A 341 -24.65 -34.60 5.06
C ARG A 341 -23.82 -35.69 4.40
N SER A 342 -23.36 -36.66 5.19
CA SER A 342 -22.59 -37.81 4.70
C SER A 342 -23.49 -38.93 4.18
N ALA A 343 -23.06 -39.57 3.08
CA ALA A 343 -23.48 -40.91 2.69
C ALA A 343 -22.31 -41.89 2.96
N PRO A 344 -22.56 -43.11 3.47
CA PRO A 344 -21.49 -44.00 3.95
C PRO A 344 -21.02 -45.06 2.93
N LEU A 345 -20.06 -45.88 3.37
CA LEU A 345 -19.51 -47.12 2.78
C LEU A 345 -18.34 -46.95 1.76
N PRO A 346 -17.48 -47.97 1.59
CA PRO A 346 -16.77 -48.67 2.67
C PRO A 346 -15.25 -48.83 2.39
N ASN A 347 -14.48 -49.26 3.38
CA ASN A 347 -13.03 -49.54 3.28
C ASN A 347 -12.77 -51.05 3.45
N PRO A 348 -11.85 -51.68 2.67
CA PRO A 348 -10.87 -52.53 3.32
C PRO A 348 -9.44 -52.57 2.70
N LEU A 349 -8.45 -52.52 3.60
CA LEU A 349 -7.22 -53.35 3.66
C LEU A 349 -6.08 -53.21 2.61
N ALA A 350 -5.02 -52.54 3.07
CA ALA A 350 -3.65 -53.07 3.26
C ALA A 350 -2.83 -53.71 2.11
N MET A 351 -1.59 -53.21 1.93
CA MET A 351 -0.39 -54.06 1.97
C MET A 351 0.87 -53.30 2.43
N VAL A 352 1.97 -54.02 2.70
CA VAL A 352 3.18 -53.54 3.41
C VAL A 352 4.45 -53.86 2.62
N ILE A 353 5.32 -52.87 2.38
CA ILE A 353 6.75 -53.07 2.03
C ILE A 353 7.64 -52.02 2.71
N ARG A 354 8.79 -52.46 3.23
CA ARG A 354 9.97 -51.74 3.73
C ARG A 354 11.16 -52.74 3.73
N PRO A 355 12.43 -52.33 3.92
CA PRO A 355 13.04 -50.99 3.88
C PRO A 355 14.25 -50.95 2.90
N PHE A 356 15.09 -49.90 2.97
CA PHE A 356 16.53 -50.06 3.25
C PHE A 356 17.12 -48.74 3.79
N THR A 357 18.38 -48.77 4.27
CA THR A 357 18.95 -47.78 5.22
C THR A 357 20.38 -47.39 4.89
N LEU A 358 20.83 -46.22 5.34
CA LEU A 358 22.22 -46.00 5.79
C LEU A 358 22.34 -44.78 6.75
N SER A 359 23.30 -44.86 7.69
CA SER A 359 23.73 -43.80 8.63
C SER A 359 24.98 -43.08 8.06
N THR A 360 25.72 -42.12 8.64
CA THR A 360 25.95 -41.55 10.02
C THR A 360 26.52 -40.12 9.80
N ALA A 361 26.84 -39.20 10.74
CA ALA A 361 26.89 -39.11 12.21
C ALA A 361 26.65 -37.61 12.60
N ALA A 362 26.13 -37.24 13.78
CA ALA A 362 26.75 -37.12 15.12
C ALA A 362 27.77 -35.96 15.31
N GLU A 363 27.34 -34.93 16.05
CA GLU A 363 28.20 -33.89 16.67
C GLU A 363 28.73 -34.34 18.04
N PRO A 364 29.79 -33.69 18.57
CA PRO A 364 30.03 -33.56 20.01
C PRO A 364 29.87 -32.11 20.51
N GLN A 365 29.44 -31.95 21.78
CA GLN A 365 29.25 -30.66 22.45
C GLN A 365 30.43 -30.26 23.35
N ALA A 366 30.32 -29.04 23.92
CA ALA A 366 31.16 -28.42 24.95
C ALA A 366 32.55 -27.92 24.49
N GLY A 367 33.12 -26.88 25.10
CA GLY A 367 32.56 -25.98 26.13
C GLY A 367 33.65 -25.42 27.05
N GLY A 368 33.76 -24.10 27.14
CA GLY A 368 34.74 -23.44 28.02
C GLY A 368 34.94 -21.98 27.65
N SER A 369 34.96 -21.10 28.65
CA SER A 369 35.18 -19.66 28.48
C SER A 369 36.67 -19.32 28.51
N ASN A 370 37.16 -18.59 27.52
CA ASN A 370 38.40 -17.81 27.68
C ASN A 370 38.38 -16.53 26.82
N ALA A 371 38.99 -15.47 27.33
CA ALA A 371 38.83 -14.11 26.78
C ALA A 371 39.87 -13.78 25.69
N HIS A 372 39.59 -14.24 24.46
CA HIS A 372 40.17 -13.68 23.24
C HIS A 372 39.07 -13.45 22.19
N SER A 373 39.25 -12.44 21.34
CA SER A 373 38.30 -12.01 20.31
C SER A 373 38.23 -12.98 19.12
N LEU A 374 37.66 -14.17 19.35
CA LEU A 374 37.33 -15.12 18.30
C LEU A 374 36.28 -14.53 17.37
N GLN A 375 36.71 -14.12 16.17
CA GLN A 375 35.84 -13.73 15.07
C GLN A 375 34.85 -14.87 14.80
N ARG A 376 33.55 -14.62 15.03
CA ARG A 376 32.49 -15.57 14.69
C ARG A 376 32.48 -15.80 13.18
N SER A 377 32.25 -17.02 12.70
CA SER A 377 32.07 -17.21 11.26
C SER A 377 30.80 -16.49 10.79
N MET A 378 30.72 -16.18 9.49
CA MET A 378 29.52 -15.56 8.92
C MET A 378 28.25 -16.39 9.14
N LEU A 379 28.38 -17.73 9.23
CA LEU A 379 27.25 -18.62 9.51
C LEU A 379 26.81 -18.50 10.99
N ASP A 380 27.77 -18.51 11.91
CA ASP A 380 27.50 -18.39 13.35
C ASP A 380 26.93 -17.01 13.71
N HIS A 381 27.43 -15.96 13.06
CA HIS A 381 26.91 -14.61 13.23
C HIS A 381 25.45 -14.51 12.72
N ALA A 382 25.17 -15.03 11.51
CA ALA A 382 23.80 -15.06 10.99
C ALA A 382 22.85 -15.89 11.87
N TRP A 383 23.30 -17.04 12.38
CA TRP A 383 22.52 -17.88 13.30
C TRP A 383 22.28 -17.17 14.65
N HIS A 384 23.27 -16.44 15.16
CA HIS A 384 23.16 -15.68 16.41
C HIS A 384 22.13 -14.54 16.30
N VAL A 385 22.15 -13.78 15.20
CA VAL A 385 21.15 -12.72 14.94
C VAL A 385 19.75 -13.31 14.89
N ILE A 386 19.55 -14.38 14.11
CA ILE A 386 18.23 -15.06 13.97
C ILE A 386 17.72 -15.65 15.31
N THR A 387 18.61 -16.01 16.23
CA THR A 387 18.24 -16.64 17.52
C THR A 387 18.21 -15.68 18.71
N LYS A 388 18.73 -14.46 18.60
CA LYS A 388 18.79 -13.48 19.71
C LYS A 388 18.12 -12.14 19.45
N THR A 389 18.00 -11.67 18.21
CA THR A 389 17.27 -10.43 17.92
C THR A 389 15.76 -10.67 18.05
N ASN A 390 15.08 -9.85 18.84
CA ASN A 390 13.63 -9.93 19.02
C ASN A 390 12.92 -9.45 17.73
N PRO A 391 12.15 -10.30 17.01
CA PRO A 391 11.51 -9.93 15.74
C PRO A 391 10.34 -8.92 15.88
N LEU A 392 10.13 -8.37 17.08
CA LEU A 392 9.15 -7.32 17.39
C LEU A 392 9.79 -6.05 18.00
N ALA A 393 11.13 -5.96 18.04
CA ALA A 393 11.82 -4.70 18.34
C ALA A 393 11.83 -3.76 17.12
N ASP A 394 11.77 -2.45 17.36
CA ASP A 394 11.89 -1.46 16.28
C ASP A 394 13.35 -1.31 15.84
N SER A 395 13.56 -1.05 14.55
CA SER A 395 14.88 -1.09 13.89
C SER A 395 15.89 -0.02 14.36
N ASP A 396 15.45 0.90 15.23
CA ASP A 396 16.20 2.08 15.66
C ASP A 396 16.77 1.93 17.09
N GLU A 397 16.40 0.89 17.85
CA GLU A 397 16.89 0.62 19.21
C GLU A 397 17.77 -0.64 19.37
N ASP A 398 18.31 -1.20 18.27
CA ASP A 398 19.28 -2.31 18.34
C ASP A 398 20.61 -1.84 18.97
N PRO A 399 21.04 -2.39 20.13
CA PRO A 399 22.31 -2.02 20.74
C PRO A 399 23.47 -2.55 19.88
N MET A 400 24.19 -1.63 19.23
CA MET A 400 25.26 -1.93 18.26
C MET A 400 26.41 -2.76 18.88
N ASP A 401 26.29 -4.09 18.76
CA ASP A 401 27.30 -5.09 19.17
C ASP A 401 28.65 -4.80 18.49
N GLU A 402 29.74 -5.12 19.18
CA GLU A 402 31.11 -4.80 18.78
C GLU A 402 31.47 -5.41 17.41
N TYR A 403 30.90 -6.58 17.11
CA TYR A 403 31.03 -7.26 15.83
C TYR A 403 30.40 -6.50 14.66
N VAL A 404 29.35 -5.70 14.87
CA VAL A 404 28.74 -4.88 13.81
C VAL A 404 29.68 -3.75 13.40
N ARG A 405 30.45 -3.17 14.33
CA ARG A 405 31.46 -2.14 14.01
C ARG A 405 32.58 -2.70 13.12
N ALA A 406 33.04 -3.92 13.39
CA ALA A 406 34.11 -4.57 12.64
C ALA A 406 33.79 -4.84 11.15
N ASP A 407 32.51 -4.82 10.75
CA ASP A 407 32.10 -4.93 9.34
C ASP A 407 32.22 -3.59 8.56
N TYR A 408 32.34 -2.46 9.27
CA TYR A 408 32.40 -1.10 8.71
C TYR A 408 33.75 -0.38 8.88
N SER A 409 34.66 -0.86 9.73
CA SER A 409 35.94 -0.19 10.01
C SER A 409 37.16 -1.09 9.77
N GLU A 410 38.02 -0.72 8.82
CA GLU A 410 39.49 -0.90 8.86
C GLU A 410 40.17 -0.44 7.55
N TRP A 411 40.91 0.68 7.59
CA TRP A 411 42.12 0.96 6.81
C TRP A 411 42.89 2.11 7.52
N PRO A 412 44.23 2.14 7.51
CA PRO A 412 45.02 3.14 8.24
C PRO A 412 44.91 4.56 7.64
N PRO A 413 45.11 5.62 8.46
CA PRO A 413 44.96 7.00 8.02
C PRO A 413 46.09 7.46 7.09
N ILE A 414 45.71 8.00 5.93
CA ILE A 414 46.64 8.67 5.00
C ILE A 414 46.77 10.16 5.40
N PRO A 415 47.97 10.73 5.49
CA PRO A 415 48.12 12.14 5.85
C PRO A 415 47.77 13.10 4.70
N TYR A 416 46.87 14.05 5.00
CA TYR A 416 46.66 15.36 4.35
C TYR A 416 46.01 15.47 2.94
N VAL A 417 45.22 16.54 2.82
CA VAL A 417 44.62 17.19 1.62
C VAL A 417 43.60 16.39 0.79
N THR A 418 42.31 16.55 1.11
CA THR A 418 41.28 17.14 0.21
C THR A 418 39.95 17.30 0.96
N SER A 419 39.08 18.21 0.49
CA SER A 419 37.87 18.65 1.24
C SER A 419 36.55 18.19 0.59
N ASN A 420 36.09 16.97 0.90
CA ASN A 420 34.72 16.52 0.63
C ASN A 420 34.29 15.40 1.60
N PRO A 421 33.24 15.57 2.43
CA PRO A 421 32.91 14.63 3.51
C PRO A 421 32.03 13.42 3.14
N TYR A 422 31.68 13.20 1.87
CA TYR A 422 30.68 12.20 1.45
C TYR A 422 31.22 10.99 0.67
N THR A 423 32.39 10.47 1.05
CA THR A 423 32.96 9.24 0.47
C THR A 423 33.37 8.23 1.55
N VAL A 424 32.41 7.41 2.02
CA VAL A 424 32.66 6.31 2.97
C VAL A 424 32.46 4.97 2.25
N VAL A 425 33.41 4.05 2.40
CA VAL A 425 33.59 2.87 1.55
C VAL A 425 33.02 1.61 2.20
N VAL A 426 32.21 0.83 1.45
CA VAL A 426 31.66 -0.45 1.91
C VAL A 426 32.48 -1.61 1.35
N ALA A 427 33.60 -1.93 1.99
CA ALA A 427 34.56 -2.92 1.47
C ALA A 427 34.14 -4.40 1.68
N ARG A 428 34.08 -4.87 2.94
CA ARG A 428 33.95 -6.30 3.27
C ARG A 428 32.70 -6.95 2.67
N ARG A 429 31.52 -6.33 2.87
CA ARG A 429 30.23 -6.88 2.43
C ARG A 429 30.07 -6.96 0.91
N VAL A 430 30.69 -6.05 0.15
CA VAL A 430 30.62 -6.05 -1.32
C VAL A 430 31.53 -7.12 -1.91
N ASP A 431 32.76 -7.28 -1.39
CA ASP A 431 33.71 -8.27 -1.91
C ASP A 431 33.21 -9.72 -1.71
N VAL A 432 32.60 -10.03 -0.57
CA VAL A 432 31.95 -11.33 -0.33
C VAL A 432 30.80 -11.59 -1.33
N ILE A 433 29.99 -10.57 -1.65
CA ILE A 433 28.92 -10.69 -2.65
C ILE A 433 29.49 -10.83 -4.08
N GLY A 434 30.64 -10.23 -4.38
CA GLY A 434 31.36 -10.43 -5.64
C GLY A 434 31.84 -11.88 -5.81
N ARG A 435 32.54 -12.41 -4.80
CA ARG A 435 33.02 -13.80 -4.76
C ARG A 435 31.87 -14.81 -4.91
N LEU A 436 30.77 -14.63 -4.17
CA LEU A 436 29.56 -15.47 -4.26
C LEU A 436 28.82 -15.38 -5.62
N ARG A 437 29.15 -14.40 -6.47
CA ARG A 437 28.55 -14.21 -7.80
C ARG A 437 29.51 -14.55 -8.95
N GLY A 438 30.70 -15.06 -8.65
CA GLY A 438 31.67 -15.52 -9.67
C GLY A 438 32.15 -14.42 -10.62
N LYS A 439 32.18 -13.15 -10.18
CA LYS A 439 32.68 -12.02 -10.97
C LYS A 439 33.91 -11.40 -10.29
N PRO A 440 34.98 -11.06 -11.04
CA PRO A 440 36.10 -10.32 -10.48
C PRO A 440 35.65 -8.92 -10.01
N PRO A 441 36.31 -8.34 -9.00
CA PRO A 441 36.02 -6.98 -8.56
C PRO A 441 36.37 -5.96 -9.65
N THR A 442 35.61 -4.86 -9.72
CA THR A 442 35.84 -3.76 -10.66
C THR A 442 37.21 -3.11 -10.38
N PRO A 443 38.08 -2.92 -11.38
CA PRO A 443 39.35 -2.21 -11.19
C PRO A 443 39.11 -0.72 -10.84
N PRO A 444 40.05 -0.07 -10.14
CA PRO A 444 39.98 1.37 -9.87
C PRO A 444 40.10 2.19 -11.16
N PRO A 445 39.54 3.40 -11.23
CA PRO A 445 39.70 4.30 -12.36
C PRO A 445 41.13 4.85 -12.44
N GLU A 446 41.63 5.07 -13.67
CA GLU A 446 42.95 5.65 -13.90
C GLU A 446 42.97 7.16 -13.57
N PRO A 447 44.10 7.70 -13.07
CA PRO A 447 44.23 9.11 -12.74
C PRO A 447 44.34 9.99 -13.99
N VAL A 448 43.54 11.05 -14.06
CA VAL A 448 43.59 12.05 -15.13
C VAL A 448 44.79 13.01 -14.91
N PRO A 449 45.61 13.32 -15.94
CA PRO A 449 46.67 14.34 -15.83
C PRO A 449 46.12 15.75 -15.55
N ALA A 450 46.92 16.59 -14.89
CA ALA A 450 46.55 17.96 -14.51
C ALA A 450 47.31 19.02 -15.33
N ASP A 451 46.68 20.20 -15.48
CA ASP A 451 47.15 21.42 -16.19
C ASP A 451 47.40 21.25 -17.71
N VAL A 452 47.35 22.28 -18.57
CA VAL A 452 47.66 23.72 -18.38
C VAL A 452 46.57 24.65 -18.99
N SER A 453 46.57 25.90 -18.55
CA SER A 453 45.67 27.00 -18.95
C SER A 453 45.90 27.56 -20.37
N GLY A 454 44.89 28.23 -20.95
CA GLY A 454 45.12 29.17 -22.07
C GLY A 454 43.94 29.55 -22.97
N ALA A 455 43.63 30.85 -22.99
CA ALA A 455 43.03 31.62 -24.09
C ALA A 455 41.60 31.32 -24.60
N SER A 456 41.05 32.32 -25.30
CA SER A 456 39.72 32.36 -25.91
C SER A 456 39.77 32.05 -27.42
N TYR A 457 38.66 31.54 -27.98
CA TYR A 457 38.15 31.94 -29.31
C TYR A 457 36.68 31.49 -29.50
N SER A 458 36.05 31.91 -30.60
CA SER A 458 34.61 31.73 -30.87
C SER A 458 34.32 30.70 -31.97
N ALA A 459 33.02 30.37 -32.10
CA ALA A 459 32.31 29.84 -33.26
C ALA A 459 32.07 28.32 -33.39
N ASN A 460 30.77 28.00 -33.52
CA ASN A 460 30.14 26.93 -34.30
C ASN A 460 30.91 25.61 -34.54
N SER A 461 30.53 24.57 -33.81
CA SER A 461 30.14 23.28 -34.43
C SER A 461 29.31 22.45 -33.45
N ALA A 462 28.29 21.76 -33.95
CA ALA A 462 27.53 20.77 -33.18
C ALA A 462 28.07 19.36 -33.48
N PRO A 463 28.01 18.47 -32.48
CA PRO A 463 27.67 17.08 -32.79
C PRO A 463 26.47 16.58 -31.97
N ASP A 464 25.60 15.86 -32.68
CA ASP A 464 24.41 15.10 -32.24
C ASP A 464 24.52 14.48 -30.82
N SER A 465 23.72 15.00 -29.88
CA SER A 465 23.43 14.35 -28.60
C SER A 465 21.97 13.86 -28.57
N ARG A 466 21.81 12.54 -28.44
CA ARG A 466 20.49 11.87 -28.34
C ARG A 466 19.81 12.10 -26.99
N GLU A 467 19.36 13.31 -26.73
CA GLU A 467 18.57 13.60 -25.53
C GLU A 467 17.24 12.81 -25.54
N HIS A 468 16.85 12.33 -24.36
CA HIS A 468 15.57 11.66 -24.17
C HIS A 468 14.43 12.66 -24.22
N ARG A 469 13.86 12.86 -25.42
CA ARG A 469 12.59 13.56 -25.63
C ARG A 469 11.49 12.88 -24.80
N TRP A 470 11.23 13.43 -23.62
CA TRP A 470 10.14 13.02 -22.73
C TRP A 470 8.83 13.04 -23.53
N ARG A 471 8.16 11.89 -23.61
CA ARG A 471 6.86 11.82 -24.26
C ARG A 471 5.83 12.46 -23.34
N THR A 472 5.23 13.56 -23.78
CA THR A 472 3.90 13.97 -23.32
C THR A 472 2.97 12.78 -23.47
N VAL A 473 2.27 12.42 -22.39
CA VAL A 473 1.29 11.34 -22.42
C VAL A 473 0.03 11.89 -23.09
N GLU A 474 -0.46 11.18 -24.11
CA GLU A 474 -1.72 11.52 -24.79
C GLU A 474 -2.90 11.31 -23.82
N SER A 475 -3.92 12.17 -23.89
CA SER A 475 -4.95 12.28 -22.83
C SER A 475 -5.72 10.98 -22.60
N TRP A 476 -5.87 10.60 -21.33
CA TRP A 476 -6.52 9.35 -20.91
C TRP A 476 -8.05 9.50 -20.98
N LYS A 477 -8.66 9.03 -22.07
CA LYS A 477 -10.12 9.00 -22.29
C LYS A 477 -10.60 7.62 -22.72
#